data_AF-A0A3D0N1L8-F1
#
_entry.id   AF-A0A3D0N1L8-F1
#
_cell.length_a   1.000
_cell.length_b   1.000
_cell.length_c   1.000
_cell.angle_alpha   90.00
_cell.angle_beta   90.00
_cell.angle_gamma   90.00
#
_symmetry.space_group_name_H-M   'P 1'
#
loop_
_entity.id
_entity.type
_entity.pdbx_description
1 polymer ?
#
loop_
_entity_poly.entity_id
_entity_poly.type
_entity_poly.pdbx_seq_one_letter_code
_entity_poly.pdbx_strand_id
1 'polypeptide(L)'
;MPAADLGHVGLTVETQPDLIFVTFGSDLRQWDRAAFRSGLTELLRRLLSDTDALVVLVGPAVSDADRLATGRRALAEMETLSGLLSLPLVRTEAAL
;
A
#
# COMPACT_ATOMS: atom_id res chain seq x y z
N MET A 1 -14.87 5.18 -51.67
CA MET A 1 -14.27 5.82 -50.48
C MET A 1 -14.24 4.78 -49.38
N PRO A 2 -13.08 4.17 -49.05
CA PRO A 2 -13.02 3.26 -47.91
C PRO A 2 -13.01 4.10 -46.63
N ALA A 3 -13.96 3.82 -45.73
CA ALA A 3 -13.97 4.41 -44.40
C ALA A 3 -12.74 3.95 -43.63
N ALA A 4 -12.05 4.90 -43.00
CA ALA A 4 -10.86 4.67 -42.21
C ALA A 4 -11.11 3.59 -41.16
N ASP A 5 -10.18 2.63 -41.10
CA ASP A 5 -10.07 1.63 -40.06
C ASP A 5 -9.76 2.36 -38.74
N LEU A 6 -10.80 2.81 -38.04
CA LEU A 6 -10.71 3.43 -36.73
C LEU A 6 -10.39 2.32 -35.74
N GLY A 7 -9.10 2.15 -35.46
CA GLY A 7 -8.57 1.20 -34.49
C GLY A 7 -9.45 1.14 -33.24
N HIS A 8 -10.01 -0.03 -32.98
CA HIS A 8 -10.88 -0.26 -31.85
C HIS A 8 -10.01 -0.39 -30.59
N VAL A 9 -10.01 0.63 -29.72
CA VAL A 9 -9.43 0.53 -28.38
C VAL A 9 -10.49 -0.12 -27.47
N GLY A 10 -10.50 -1.45 -27.44
CA GLY A 10 -11.26 -2.21 -26.46
C GLY A 10 -10.52 -2.23 -25.12
N LEU A 11 -11.11 -1.63 -24.09
CA LEU A 11 -10.68 -1.80 -22.70
C LEU A 11 -11.08 -3.22 -22.25
N THR A 12 -10.19 -4.20 -22.44
CA THR A 12 -10.29 -5.49 -21.75
C THR A 12 -9.83 -5.28 -20.30
N VAL A 13 -10.74 -4.85 -19.43
CA VAL A 13 -10.46 -4.70 -17.99
C VAL A 13 -10.71 -6.04 -17.29
N GLU A 14 -9.82 -6.99 -17.55
CA GLU A 14 -9.32 -7.86 -16.49
C GLU A 14 -7.85 -7.47 -16.27
N THR A 15 -7.61 -6.19 -15.96
CA THR A 15 -6.26 -5.69 -15.72
C THR A 15 -5.83 -6.10 -14.32
N GLN A 16 -5.00 -7.12 -14.22
CA GLN A 16 -4.14 -7.27 -13.05
C GLN A 16 -3.31 -5.98 -12.90
N PRO A 17 -3.21 -5.42 -11.69
CA PRO A 17 -2.45 -4.19 -11.49
C PRO A 17 -0.95 -4.46 -11.67
N ASP A 18 -0.23 -3.55 -12.32
CA ASP A 18 1.24 -3.59 -12.34
C ASP A 18 1.85 -3.02 -11.05
N LEU A 19 1.07 -2.20 -10.31
CA LEU A 19 1.51 -1.47 -9.13
C LEU A 19 0.37 -1.37 -8.11
N ILE A 20 0.67 -1.69 -6.85
CA ILE A 20 -0.27 -1.59 -5.73
C ILE A 20 0.33 -0.72 -4.64
N PHE A 21 -0.40 0.34 -4.26
CA PHE A 21 -0.07 1.15 -3.09
C PHE A 21 -0.87 0.69 -1.88
N VAL A 22 -0.16 0.28 -0.83
CA VAL A 22 -0.75 -0.01 0.47
C VAL A 22 -0.58 1.22 1.35
N THR A 23 -1.69 1.93 1.54
CA THR A 23 -1.78 3.10 2.42
C THR A 23 -2.50 2.75 3.71
N PHE A 24 -2.31 3.56 4.75
CA PHE A 24 -2.92 3.34 6.05
C PHE A 24 -3.89 4.46 6.39
N GLY A 25 -5.09 4.06 6.81
CA GLY A 25 -6.13 4.98 7.23
C GLY A 25 -5.73 5.78 8.47
N SER A 26 -6.37 6.95 8.63
CA SER A 26 -6.09 7.89 9.72
C SER A 26 -6.65 7.47 11.08
N ASP A 27 -7.50 6.43 11.13
CA ASP A 27 -8.11 5.93 12.37
C ASP A 27 -7.25 4.85 13.04
N LEU A 28 -6.04 5.27 13.41
CA LEU A 28 -5.04 4.41 14.03
C LEU A 28 -5.35 4.09 15.50
N ARG A 29 -6.30 4.81 16.13
CA ARG A 29 -6.58 4.76 17.58
C ARG A 29 -7.06 3.40 18.06
N GLN A 30 -7.55 2.54 17.17
CA GLN A 30 -8.12 1.24 17.48
C GLN A 30 -7.12 0.07 17.34
N TRP A 31 -5.85 0.33 17.02
CA TRP A 31 -4.91 -0.74 16.68
C TRP A 31 -4.14 -1.31 17.88
N ASP A 32 -4.38 -2.60 18.13
CA ASP A 32 -3.43 -3.47 18.82
C ASP A 32 -2.23 -3.77 17.90
N ARG A 33 -1.01 -3.69 18.46
CA ARG A 33 0.25 -3.82 17.70
C ARG A 33 0.38 -5.20 17.06
N ALA A 34 -0.01 -6.25 17.77
CA ALA A 34 0.14 -7.62 17.27
C ALA A 34 -0.87 -7.89 16.15
N ALA A 35 -2.12 -7.43 16.32
CA ALA A 35 -3.16 -7.53 15.30
C ALA A 35 -2.81 -6.74 14.03
N PHE A 36 -2.23 -5.54 14.17
CA PHE A 36 -1.78 -4.76 13.03
C PHE A 36 -0.72 -5.50 12.21
N ARG A 37 0.31 -5.99 12.88
CA ARG A 37 1.41 -6.69 12.22
C ARG A 37 0.93 -7.97 11.53
N SER A 38 0.09 -8.76 12.19
CA SER A 38 -0.44 -9.99 11.58
C SER A 38 -1.32 -9.68 10.38
N GLY A 39 -2.23 -8.71 10.48
CA GLY A 39 -3.11 -8.30 9.39
C GLY A 39 -2.34 -7.75 8.18
N LEU A 40 -1.35 -6.89 8.41
CA LEU A 40 -0.51 -6.36 7.34
C LEU A 40 0.35 -7.46 6.70
N THR A 41 0.91 -8.38 7.49
CA THR A 41 1.68 -9.51 6.96
C THR A 41 0.81 -10.41 6.07
N GLU A 42 -0.40 -10.73 6.52
CA GLU A 42 -1.35 -11.55 5.75
C GLU A 42 -1.76 -10.86 4.44
N LEU A 43 -2.09 -9.57 4.50
CA LEU A 43 -2.42 -8.78 3.30
C LEU A 43 -1.26 -8.79 2.30
N LEU A 44 -0.03 -8.50 2.75
CA LEU A 44 1.13 -8.46 1.87
C LEU A 44 1.44 -9.83 1.28
N ARG A 45 1.30 -10.91 2.05
CA ARG A 45 1.48 -12.27 1.54
C ARG A 45 0.48 -12.60 0.44
N ARG A 46 -0.79 -12.25 0.62
CA ARG A 46 -1.83 -12.45 -0.40
C ARG A 46 -1.52 -11.65 -1.65
N LEU A 47 -1.22 -10.36 -1.51
CA LEU A 47 -0.86 -9.52 -2.66
C LEU A 47 0.34 -10.11 -3.41
N LEU A 48 1.42 -10.45 -2.72
CA LEU A 48 2.61 -11.02 -3.36
C LEU A 48 2.40 -12.43 -3.95
N SER A 49 1.34 -13.14 -3.57
CA SER A 49 1.02 -14.48 -4.10
C SER A 49 0.00 -14.42 -5.23
N ASP A 50 -0.94 -13.49 -5.15
CA ASP A 50 -2.10 -13.38 -6.04
C ASP A 50 -1.83 -12.43 -7.22
N THR A 51 -0.77 -11.61 -7.15
CA THR A 51 -0.42 -10.67 -8.22
C THR A 51 1.09 -10.56 -8.45
N ASP A 52 1.47 -10.36 -9.71
CA ASP A 52 2.83 -9.98 -10.12
C ASP A 52 3.08 -8.45 -9.96
N ALA A 53 2.17 -7.72 -9.32
CA ALA A 53 2.31 -6.28 -9.09
C ALA A 53 3.50 -5.93 -8.20
N LEU A 54 4.12 -4.78 -8.48
CA LEU A 54 4.99 -4.14 -7.49
C LEU A 54 4.14 -3.64 -6.32
N VAL A 55 4.40 -4.14 -5.11
CA VAL A 55 3.72 -3.67 -3.89
C VAL A 55 4.55 -2.60 -3.20
N VAL A 56 3.99 -1.40 -3.06
CA VAL A 56 4.62 -0.25 -2.40
C VAL A 56 3.89 0.09 -1.12
N LEU A 57 4.63 0.10 0.00
CA LEU A 57 4.13 0.58 1.27
C LEU A 57 4.21 2.11 1.32
N VAL A 58 3.13 2.77 1.73
CA VAL A 58 3.09 4.23 1.88
C VAL A 58 2.78 4.57 3.33
N GLY A 59 3.77 5.16 4.02
CA GLY A 59 3.67 5.53 5.42
C GLY A 59 2.49 6.48 5.70
N PRO A 60 1.95 6.47 6.93
CA PRO A 60 0.82 7.31 7.27
C PRO A 60 1.22 8.79 7.31
N ALA A 61 0.47 9.64 6.60
CA ALA A 61 0.60 11.09 6.70
C ALA A 61 -0.18 11.60 7.92
N VAL A 62 0.52 11.76 9.06
CA VAL A 62 -0.13 12.17 10.32
C VAL A 62 0.29 13.58 10.71
N SER A 63 -0.62 14.54 10.58
CA SER A 63 -0.43 15.94 10.98
C SER A 63 -1.03 16.29 12.35
N ASP A 64 -1.78 15.36 12.96
CA ASP A 64 -2.45 15.53 14.25
C ASP A 64 -1.58 14.98 15.39
N ALA A 65 -1.28 15.82 16.39
CA ALA A 65 -0.43 15.46 17.53
C ALA A 65 -0.97 14.25 18.31
N ASP A 66 -2.30 14.12 18.42
CA ASP A 66 -2.95 13.00 19.12
C ASP A 66 -2.79 11.68 18.38
N ARG A 67 -2.51 11.72 17.07
CA ARG A 67 -2.36 10.55 16.21
C ARG A 67 -0.90 10.24 15.88
N LEU A 68 0.02 11.18 16.15
CA LEU A 68 1.43 11.09 15.77
C LEU A 68 2.12 9.86 16.38
N ALA A 69 1.89 9.57 17.67
CA ALA A 69 2.47 8.41 18.33
C ALA A 69 2.05 7.10 17.66
N THR A 70 0.79 7.01 17.23
CA THR A 70 0.27 5.84 16.54
C THR A 70 0.74 5.77 15.10
N GLY A 71 0.84 6.91 14.41
CA GLY A 71 1.44 7.03 13.07
C GLY A 71 2.88 6.54 13.04
N ARG A 72 3.69 6.98 14.00
CA ARG A 72 5.10 6.53 14.16
C ARG A 72 5.19 5.04 14.44
N ARG A 73 4.30 4.49 15.27
CA ARG A 73 4.26 3.05 15.54
C ARG A 73 3.93 2.25 14.28
N ALA A 74 2.91 2.67 13.53
CA ALA A 74 2.55 2.03 12.27
C ALA A 74 3.71 2.09 11.27
N LEU A 75 4.36 3.26 11.13
CA LEU A 75 5.54 3.41 10.28
C LEU A 75 6.67 2.44 10.67
N ALA A 76 7.00 2.31 11.96
CA ALA A 76 8.06 1.41 12.41
C ALA A 76 7.79 -0.08 12.08
N GLU A 77 6.52 -0.50 12.18
CA GLU A 77 6.13 -1.86 11.77
C GLU A 77 6.23 -2.04 10.25
N MET A 78 5.87 -1.01 9.48
CA MET A 78 6.03 -1.03 8.02
C MET A 78 7.50 -1.07 7.59
N GLU A 79 8.38 -0.32 8.25
CA GLU A 79 9.82 -0.39 8.01
C GLU A 79 10.37 -1.79 8.28
N THR A 80 9.90 -2.42 9.36
CA THR A 80 10.28 -3.80 9.70
C THR A 80 9.85 -4.76 8.60
N LEU A 81 8.59 -4.69 8.15
CA LEU A 81 8.07 -5.58 7.10
C LEU A 81 8.66 -5.28 5.72
N SER A 82 8.88 -4.01 5.40
CA SER A 82 9.59 -3.56 4.19
C SER A 82 10.98 -4.20 4.12
N GLY A 83 11.74 -4.18 5.23
CA GLY A 83 13.04 -4.83 5.30
C GLY A 83 12.96 -6.36 5.14
N LEU A 84 12.01 -7.00 5.83
CA LEU A 84 11.84 -8.46 5.78
C LEU A 84 11.43 -8.97 4.41
N LEU A 85 10.57 -8.23 3.70
CA LEU A 85 10.00 -8.63 2.41
C LEU A 85 10.66 -7.91 1.23
N SER A 86 11.68 -7.08 1.47
CA SER A 86 12.34 -6.24 0.47
C SER A 86 11.36 -5.39 -0.36
N LEU A 87 10.32 -4.87 0.29
CA LEU A 87 9.31 -4.03 -0.34
C LEU A 87 9.70 -2.55 -0.28
N PRO A 88 9.47 -1.77 -1.35
CA PRO A 88 9.65 -0.32 -1.30
C PRO A 88 8.71 0.32 -0.28
N LEU A 89 9.25 1.25 0.51
CA LEU A 89 8.53 2.04 1.49
C LEU A 89 8.72 3.53 1.21
N VAL A 90 7.62 4.24 0.96
CA VAL A 90 7.59 5.70 0.82
C VAL A 90 7.23 6.30 2.19
N ARG A 91 8.13 7.13 2.72
CA ARG A 91 7.88 7.91 3.94
C ARG A 91 7.25 9.24 3.55
N THR A 92 6.11 9.56 4.15
CA THR A 92 5.49 10.88 4.03
C THR A 92 6.14 11.83 5.03
N GLU A 93 6.47 13.07 4.64
CA GLU A 93 7.19 14.05 5.47
C GLU A 93 6.53 14.32 6.84
N ALA A 94 5.21 14.14 6.94
CA ALA A 94 4.48 14.24 8.20
C ALA A 94 4.88 13.18 9.27
N ALA A 95 5.69 12.18 8.90
CA ALA A 95 6.17 11.14 9.80
C ALA A 95 7.68 11.26 10.14
N LEU A 96 8.39 12.26 9.59
CA LEU A 96 9.76 12.63 9.96
C LEU A 96 9.76 13.53 11.21
#